data_AF-A0A1G0S958-F1
#
_entry.id   AF-A0A1G0S958-F1
#
_cell.length_a   1.000
_cell.length_b   1.000
_cell.length_c   1.000
_cell.angle_alpha   90.00
_cell.angle_beta   90.00
_cell.angle_gamma   90.00
#
_symmetry.space_group_name_H-M   'P 1'
#
loop_
_entity.id
_entity.type
_entity.pdbx_description
1 polymer ?
#
loop_
_entity_poly.entity_id
_entity_poly.type
_entity_poly.pdbx_seq_one_letter_code
_entity_poly.pdbx_strand_id
1 'polypeptide(L)'
;MRKFFFIAAISAIFYSVLFFQLSCSDEKSTKPLTQEEMVALGKYIVHTSGCDDCHTPKIFTEAGPVFDTTRLLSGHLQNEALPSLDVTALGQNQWAATTMSLTAWVGPWGISYASNLTPDKATGIGTLTEEMFIKTLREGKFMGVGRPLLPPMPWEVYGKKTDQDLKAIYAYLISIKPINNQVPQPTPPDKVGEMLAKK
;
A
#
# COMPACT_ATOMS: atom_id res chain seq x y z
N MET A 1 -17.13 -47.97 -53.97
CA MET A 1 -16.36 -46.75 -54.30
C MET A 1 -17.04 -45.46 -53.80
N ARG A 2 -17.50 -45.39 -52.54
CA ARG A 2 -18.21 -44.20 -52.03
C ARG A 2 -18.07 -43.95 -50.52
N LYS A 3 -17.17 -44.68 -49.85
CA LYS A 3 -16.91 -44.56 -48.40
C LYS A 3 -15.51 -44.02 -48.05
N PHE A 4 -14.61 -43.91 -49.02
CA PHE A 4 -13.23 -43.43 -48.79
C PHE A 4 -13.04 -41.93 -48.98
N PHE A 5 -13.99 -41.21 -49.60
CA PHE A 5 -13.85 -39.76 -49.85
C PHE A 5 -14.28 -38.87 -48.68
N PHE A 6 -14.99 -39.39 -47.67
CA PHE A 6 -15.45 -38.58 -46.53
C PHE A 6 -14.41 -38.44 -45.41
N ILE A 7 -13.41 -39.32 -45.35
CA ILE A 7 -12.39 -39.29 -44.27
C ILE A 7 -11.28 -38.27 -44.57
N ALA A 8 -11.02 -37.95 -45.84
CA ALA A 8 -9.97 -37.00 -46.22
C ALA A 8 -10.37 -35.52 -46.03
N ALA A 9 -11.66 -35.20 -45.98
CA ALA A 9 -12.13 -33.82 -45.82
C ALA A 9 -12.16 -33.36 -44.34
N ILE A 10 -12.34 -34.30 -43.40
CA ILE A 10 -12.40 -33.99 -41.96
C ILE A 10 -11.00 -33.82 -41.36
N SER A 11 -9.98 -34.50 -41.90
CA SER A 11 -8.59 -34.35 -41.47
C SER A 11 -7.97 -33.00 -41.88
N ALA A 12 -8.37 -32.41 -43.00
CA ALA A 12 -7.87 -31.09 -43.44
C ALA A 12 -8.45 -29.92 -42.61
N ILE A 13 -9.67 -30.06 -42.10
CA ILE A 13 -10.29 -29.04 -41.24
C ILE A 13 -9.73 -29.13 -39.81
N PHE A 14 -9.42 -30.33 -39.31
CA PHE A 14 -8.76 -30.48 -38.00
C PHE A 14 -7.33 -29.93 -37.97
N TYR A 15 -6.59 -30.02 -39.08
CA TYR A 15 -5.22 -29.46 -39.16
C TYR A 15 -5.20 -27.93 -39.32
N SER A 16 -6.22 -27.32 -39.93
CA SER A 16 -6.28 -25.85 -40.06
C SER A 16 -6.71 -25.16 -38.76
N VAL A 17 -7.48 -25.82 -37.91
CA VAL A 17 -7.83 -25.30 -36.57
C VAL A 17 -6.68 -25.46 -35.57
N LEU A 18 -5.82 -26.48 -35.72
CA LEU A 18 -4.62 -26.65 -34.87
C LEU A 18 -3.53 -25.60 -35.13
N PHE A 19 -3.46 -25.03 -36.34
CA PHE A 19 -2.45 -24.02 -36.68
C PHE A 19 -2.85 -22.59 -36.28
N PHE A 20 -4.12 -22.32 -35.98
CA PHE A 20 -4.58 -20.99 -35.56
C PHE A 20 -4.44 -20.73 -34.05
N GLN A 21 -4.04 -21.72 -33.26
CA GLN A 21 -3.85 -21.60 -31.80
C GLN A 21 -2.41 -21.23 -31.40
N LEU A 22 -1.48 -21.07 -32.36
CA LEU A 22 -0.05 -20.89 -32.10
C LEU A 22 0.51 -19.50 -32.45
N SER A 23 -0.34 -18.51 -32.72
CA SER A 23 0.11 -17.15 -33.06
C SER A 23 -0.41 -16.06 -32.12
N CYS A 24 -0.59 -16.41 -30.85
CA CYS A 24 -0.51 -15.43 -29.76
C CYS A 24 0.81 -15.68 -29.01
N SER A 25 1.92 -15.50 -29.69
CA SER A 25 3.17 -15.20 -28.99
C SER A 25 3.03 -13.75 -28.53
N ASP A 26 2.46 -13.55 -27.34
CA ASP A 26 2.69 -12.30 -26.60
C ASP A 26 4.21 -12.23 -26.42
N GLU A 27 4.88 -11.47 -27.28
CA GLU A 27 6.17 -10.89 -26.93
C GLU A 27 5.91 -10.08 -25.66
N LYS A 28 6.16 -10.67 -24.49
CA LYS A 28 6.33 -9.93 -23.25
C LYS A 28 7.36 -8.86 -23.58
N SER A 29 6.91 -7.61 -23.73
CA SER A 29 7.75 -6.46 -24.05
C SER A 29 8.95 -6.49 -23.11
N THR A 30 10.14 -6.78 -23.66
CA THR A 30 11.40 -6.83 -22.92
C THR A 30 11.96 -5.43 -22.66
N LYS A 31 11.28 -4.40 -23.19
CA LYS A 31 11.67 -3.01 -22.99
C LYS A 31 11.38 -2.59 -21.54
N PRO A 32 12.37 -2.01 -20.83
CA PRO A 32 12.13 -1.41 -19.53
C PRO A 32 11.00 -0.35 -19.61
N LEU A 33 10.16 -0.31 -18.58
CA LEU A 33 9.13 0.72 -18.46
C LEU A 33 9.77 2.11 -18.40
N THR A 34 9.16 3.07 -19.09
CA THR A 34 9.47 4.49 -18.98
C THR A 34 9.11 5.03 -17.59
N GLN A 35 9.62 6.21 -17.24
CA GLN A 35 9.28 6.86 -15.97
C GLN A 35 7.77 7.10 -15.82
N GLU A 36 7.08 7.49 -16.89
CA GLU A 36 5.64 7.71 -16.88
C GLU A 36 4.87 6.41 -16.65
N GLU A 37 5.27 5.32 -17.31
CA GLU A 37 4.71 3.98 -17.08
C GLU A 37 4.98 3.48 -15.66
N MET A 38 6.15 3.75 -15.09
CA MET A 38 6.48 3.42 -13.70
C MET A 38 5.60 4.19 -12.72
N VAL A 39 5.36 5.48 -12.95
CA VAL A 39 4.45 6.30 -12.14
C VAL A 39 3.01 5.79 -12.26
N ALA A 40 2.56 5.45 -13.47
CA ALA A 40 1.22 4.90 -13.70
C ALA A 40 1.02 3.55 -13.00
N LEU A 41 2.00 2.65 -13.12
CA LEU A 41 2.00 1.36 -12.41
C LEU A 41 2.01 1.57 -10.89
N GLY A 42 2.83 2.48 -10.40
CA GLY A 42 2.91 2.82 -8.97
C GLY A 42 1.59 3.32 -8.42
N LYS A 43 0.93 4.23 -9.14
CA LYS A 43 -0.40 4.74 -8.80
C LYS A 43 -1.43 3.62 -8.74
N TYR A 44 -1.44 2.75 -9.74
CA TYR A 44 -2.33 1.59 -9.77
C TYR A 44 -2.10 0.71 -8.53
N ILE A 45 -0.85 0.40 -8.20
CA ILE A 45 -0.53 -0.47 -7.06
C ILE A 45 -0.89 0.19 -5.74
N VAL A 46 -0.57 1.47 -5.53
CA VAL A 46 -0.89 2.21 -4.30
C VAL A 46 -2.39 2.19 -4.01
N HIS A 47 -3.20 2.46 -5.04
CA HIS A 47 -4.66 2.48 -4.90
C HIS A 47 -5.29 1.08 -4.75
N THR A 48 -4.77 0.08 -5.46
CA THR A 48 -5.36 -1.27 -5.42
C THR A 48 -4.83 -2.14 -4.28
N SER A 49 -3.67 -1.81 -3.71
CA SER A 49 -3.06 -2.54 -2.58
C SER A 49 -3.32 -1.89 -1.22
N GLY A 50 -4.23 -0.90 -1.15
CA GLY A 50 -4.74 -0.33 0.09
C GLY A 50 -3.79 0.61 0.83
N CYS A 51 -2.80 1.21 0.15
CA CYS A 51 -1.90 2.14 0.83
C CYS A 51 -2.65 3.41 1.28
N ASP A 52 -3.60 3.90 0.48
CA ASP A 52 -4.41 5.07 0.82
C ASP A 52 -5.34 4.85 2.01
N ASP A 53 -5.76 3.61 2.27
CA ASP A 53 -6.70 3.28 3.35
C ASP A 53 -6.17 3.76 4.69
N CYS A 54 -4.88 3.51 4.94
CA CYS A 54 -4.20 3.87 6.18
C CYS A 54 -3.48 5.22 6.10
N HIS A 55 -2.97 5.60 4.92
CA HIS A 55 -2.11 6.78 4.78
C HIS A 55 -2.84 8.04 4.29
N THR A 56 -4.14 7.99 3.98
CA THR A 56 -4.92 9.16 3.61
C THR A 56 -5.96 9.47 4.69
N PRO A 57 -5.95 10.67 5.30
CA PRO A 57 -7.01 11.13 6.19
C PRO A 57 -8.40 11.01 5.57
N LYS A 58 -9.45 10.92 6.39
CA LYS A 58 -10.84 10.83 5.92
C LYS A 58 -11.65 12.05 6.28
N ILE A 59 -12.60 12.39 5.41
CA ILE A 59 -13.69 13.32 5.67
C ILE A 59 -14.95 12.50 5.91
N PHE A 60 -15.70 12.82 6.96
CA PHE A 60 -16.97 12.15 7.26
C PHE A 60 -18.11 12.82 6.51
N THR A 61 -18.77 12.03 5.68
CA THR A 61 -19.98 12.43 4.94
C THR A 61 -21.17 11.59 5.40
N GLU A 62 -22.37 11.93 4.94
CA GLU A 62 -23.56 11.12 5.18
C GLU A 62 -23.43 9.68 4.64
N ALA A 63 -22.62 9.48 3.60
CA ALA A 63 -22.33 8.17 3.02
C ALA A 63 -21.21 7.40 3.75
N GLY A 64 -20.66 7.98 4.83
CA GLY A 64 -19.53 7.43 5.57
C GLY A 64 -18.20 8.14 5.30
N PRO A 65 -17.08 7.59 5.81
CA PRO A 65 -15.75 8.15 5.61
C PRO A 65 -15.31 8.03 4.15
N VAL A 66 -14.88 9.14 3.56
CA VAL A 66 -14.25 9.19 2.24
C VAL A 66 -12.85 9.78 2.36
N PHE A 67 -11.95 9.49 1.41
CA PHE A 67 -10.61 10.07 1.41
C PHE A 67 -10.64 11.61 1.33
N ASP A 68 -9.88 12.26 2.20
CA ASP A 68 -9.54 13.67 2.03
C ASP A 68 -8.54 13.81 0.87
N THR A 69 -9.06 14.05 -0.33
CA THR A 69 -8.24 14.21 -1.53
C THR A 69 -7.30 15.42 -1.47
N THR A 70 -7.57 16.39 -0.58
CA THR A 70 -6.66 17.54 -0.36
C THR A 70 -5.43 17.17 0.47
N ARG A 71 -5.48 16.01 1.12
CA ARG A 71 -4.44 15.47 2.01
C ARG A 71 -4.05 14.03 1.64
N LEU A 72 -4.15 13.68 0.36
CA LEU A 72 -3.83 12.35 -0.14
C LEU A 72 -2.45 11.88 0.35
N LEU A 73 -2.40 10.69 0.97
CA LEU A 73 -1.18 10.02 1.44
C LEU A 73 -0.37 10.79 2.51
N SER A 74 -0.96 11.80 3.17
CA SER A 74 -0.26 12.61 4.17
C SER A 74 -0.11 11.96 5.56
N GLY A 75 -0.64 10.77 5.78
CA GLY A 75 -0.62 10.06 7.06
C GLY A 75 -1.59 10.63 8.10
N HIS A 76 -1.38 10.26 9.36
CA HIS A 76 -2.18 10.76 10.50
C HIS A 76 -2.01 12.27 10.71
N LEU A 77 -3.11 12.98 10.96
CA LEU A 77 -3.05 14.43 11.17
C LEU A 77 -2.58 14.73 12.59
N GLN A 78 -1.62 15.66 12.73
CA GLN A 78 -1.03 16.03 14.02
C GLN A 78 -2.05 16.38 15.12
N ASN A 79 -3.18 16.98 14.73
CA ASN A 79 -4.21 17.47 15.64
C ASN A 79 -5.47 16.58 15.67
N GLU A 80 -5.44 15.41 15.03
CA GLU A 80 -6.57 14.49 15.12
C GLU A 80 -6.61 13.86 16.51
N ALA A 81 -7.78 13.93 17.15
CA ALA A 81 -7.98 13.32 18.44
C ALA A 81 -7.92 11.79 18.31
N LEU A 82 -7.08 11.17 19.15
CA LEU A 82 -7.15 9.73 19.36
C LEU A 82 -8.55 9.33 19.87
N PRO A 83 -9.03 8.12 19.50
CA PRO A 83 -10.29 7.61 20.03
C PRO A 83 -10.27 7.60 21.57
N SER A 84 -11.45 7.80 22.17
CA SER A 84 -11.62 7.50 23.60
C SER A 84 -11.53 6.00 23.78
N LEU A 85 -10.53 5.52 24.50
CA LEU A 85 -10.29 4.10 24.69
C LEU A 85 -10.45 3.72 26.15
N ASP A 86 -11.30 2.72 26.38
CA ASP A 86 -11.25 1.98 27.63
C ASP A 86 -9.96 1.13 27.63
N VAL A 87 -8.97 1.53 28.40
CA VAL A 87 -7.69 0.82 28.51
C VAL A 87 -7.85 -0.61 29.03
N THR A 88 -8.94 -0.92 29.73
CA THR A 88 -9.24 -2.29 30.16
C THR A 88 -9.61 -3.19 28.98
N ALA A 89 -10.00 -2.59 27.85
CA ALA A 89 -10.24 -3.27 26.58
C ALA A 89 -8.94 -3.56 25.81
N LEU A 90 -7.75 -3.10 26.24
CA LEU A 90 -6.48 -3.44 25.59
C LEU A 90 -5.93 -4.78 26.13
N GLY A 91 -6.63 -5.88 25.83
CA GLY A 91 -6.25 -7.25 26.21
C GLY A 91 -5.64 -8.05 25.05
N GLN A 92 -4.98 -9.17 25.36
CA GLN A 92 -4.35 -10.08 24.38
C GLN A 92 -5.31 -10.59 23.28
N ASN A 93 -6.63 -10.55 23.55
CA ASN A 93 -7.70 -11.00 22.66
C ASN A 93 -8.66 -9.87 22.22
N GLN A 94 -8.33 -8.62 22.51
CA GLN A 94 -9.12 -7.47 22.08
C GLN A 94 -8.33 -6.74 20.99
N TRP A 95 -8.92 -6.71 19.79
CA TRP A 95 -8.30 -6.15 18.60
C TRP A 95 -8.11 -4.63 18.72
N ALA A 96 -7.19 -4.11 17.93
CA ALA A 96 -6.73 -2.74 18.00
C ALA A 96 -7.86 -1.73 17.85
N ALA A 97 -7.91 -0.75 18.75
CA ALA A 97 -8.77 0.40 18.52
C ALA A 97 -8.10 1.38 17.56
N THR A 98 -8.89 2.05 16.71
CA THR A 98 -8.36 2.92 15.65
C THR A 98 -9.12 4.24 15.59
N THR A 99 -8.47 5.28 15.06
CA THR A 99 -9.16 6.53 14.73
C THR A 99 -10.19 6.27 13.63
N MET A 100 -11.24 7.10 13.58
CA MET A 100 -12.23 6.96 12.51
C MET A 100 -11.61 7.19 11.12
N SER A 101 -10.52 7.97 11.03
CA SER A 101 -9.77 8.15 9.78
C SER A 101 -8.96 6.93 9.33
N LEU A 102 -8.85 5.90 10.19
CA LEU A 102 -7.97 4.75 10.03
C LEU A 102 -6.52 5.18 9.84
N THR A 103 -6.02 6.09 10.68
CA THR A 103 -4.62 6.57 10.57
C THR A 103 -3.82 6.44 11.87
N ALA A 104 -4.46 6.10 12.99
CA ALA A 104 -3.78 5.68 14.21
C ALA A 104 -4.39 4.38 14.76
N TRP A 105 -3.56 3.55 15.38
CA TRP A 105 -3.96 2.27 15.98
C TRP A 105 -3.36 2.10 17.35
N VAL A 106 -4.16 1.54 18.25
CA VAL A 106 -3.79 1.26 19.63
C VAL A 106 -3.89 -0.22 19.88
N GLY A 107 -2.83 -0.82 20.39
CA GLY A 107 -2.77 -2.25 20.71
C GLY A 107 -1.71 -2.55 21.76
N PRO A 108 -1.39 -3.84 22.00
CA PRO A 108 -0.37 -4.24 22.98
C PRO A 108 1.05 -3.73 22.65
N TRP A 109 1.28 -3.26 21.42
CA TRP A 109 2.52 -2.59 21.00
C TRP A 109 2.54 -1.08 21.28
N GLY A 110 1.47 -0.52 21.83
CA GLY A 110 1.29 0.90 22.08
C GLY A 110 0.44 1.58 20.99
N ILE A 111 0.78 2.83 20.66
CA ILE A 111 0.09 3.62 19.62
C ILE A 111 1.01 3.77 18.41
N SER A 112 0.52 3.37 17.25
CA SER A 112 1.15 3.59 15.95
C SER A 112 0.35 4.59 15.11
N TYR A 113 1.06 5.33 14.27
CA TYR A 113 0.50 6.35 13.38
C TYR A 113 0.97 6.09 11.95
N ALA A 114 0.07 6.22 10.99
CA ALA A 114 0.42 6.15 9.57
C ALA A 114 1.30 7.34 9.18
N SER A 115 2.46 7.06 8.59
CA SER A 115 3.42 8.07 8.16
C SER A 115 2.90 8.91 6.99
N ASN A 116 3.45 10.12 6.83
CA ASN A 116 3.30 10.92 5.62
C ASN A 116 4.15 10.31 4.49
N LEU A 117 3.50 9.82 3.43
CA LEU A 117 4.16 9.18 2.27
C LEU A 117 4.42 10.15 1.12
N THR A 118 4.08 11.43 1.27
CA THR A 118 4.33 12.45 0.24
C THR A 118 5.82 12.80 0.17
N PRO A 119 6.30 13.41 -0.92
CA PRO A 119 7.71 13.76 -1.07
C PRO A 119 8.10 15.03 -0.29
N ASP A 120 7.31 15.43 0.71
CA ASP A 120 7.70 16.50 1.61
C ASP A 120 9.00 16.14 2.33
N LYS A 121 10.00 17.02 2.26
CA LYS A 121 11.35 16.74 2.78
C LYS A 121 11.46 16.87 4.29
N ALA A 122 10.55 17.63 4.92
CA ALA A 122 10.60 17.89 6.35
C ALA A 122 9.84 16.82 7.13
N THR A 123 8.70 16.38 6.59
CA THR A 123 7.71 15.58 7.32
C THR A 123 7.30 14.29 6.60
N GLY A 124 7.61 14.17 5.31
CA GLY A 124 7.30 13.01 4.47
C GLY A 124 8.52 12.14 4.15
N ILE A 125 8.46 11.43 3.01
CA ILE A 125 9.54 10.54 2.54
C ILE A 125 10.49 11.23 1.56
N GLY A 126 10.42 12.56 1.39
CA GLY A 126 11.19 13.28 0.36
C GLY A 126 12.72 13.23 0.51
N THR A 127 13.23 12.75 1.65
CA THR A 127 14.65 12.53 1.91
C THR A 127 15.06 11.05 1.77
N LEU A 128 14.10 10.15 1.60
CA LEU A 128 14.34 8.72 1.51
C LEU A 128 14.78 8.36 0.10
N THR A 129 15.88 7.61 -0.04
CA THR A 129 16.28 7.09 -1.35
C THR A 129 15.38 5.92 -1.77
N GLU A 130 15.35 5.60 -3.07
CA GLU A 130 14.62 4.43 -3.58
C GLU A 130 15.05 3.14 -2.87
N GLU A 131 16.36 2.96 -2.67
CA GLU A 131 16.93 1.81 -1.96
C GLU A 131 16.44 1.75 -0.51
N MET A 132 16.45 2.86 0.22
CA MET A 132 15.96 2.92 1.60
C MET A 132 14.45 2.69 1.67
N PHE A 133 13.68 3.14 0.67
CA PHE A 133 12.25 2.85 0.57
C PHE A 133 11.99 1.35 0.35
N ILE A 134 12.69 0.73 -0.59
CA ILE A 134 12.59 -0.72 -0.84
C ILE A 134 12.99 -1.49 0.42
N LYS A 135 14.12 -1.13 1.04
CA LYS A 135 14.59 -1.74 2.29
C LYS A 135 13.58 -1.60 3.44
N THR A 136 12.89 -0.45 3.52
CA THR A 136 11.82 -0.22 4.50
C THR A 136 10.73 -1.29 4.40
N LEU A 137 10.30 -1.62 3.17
CA LEU A 137 9.25 -2.60 2.93
C LEU A 137 9.76 -4.05 3.01
N ARG A 138 10.98 -4.33 2.56
CA ARG A 138 11.58 -5.68 2.60
C ARG A 138 11.91 -6.12 4.01
N GLU A 139 12.44 -5.21 4.83
CA GLU A 139 12.96 -5.54 6.17
C GLU A 139 12.05 -5.07 7.30
N GLY A 140 10.97 -4.34 6.98
CA GLY A 140 10.08 -3.78 7.99
C GLY A 140 10.79 -2.76 8.89
N LYS A 141 11.72 -1.97 8.35
CA LYS A 141 12.50 -0.98 9.11
C LYS A 141 12.12 0.44 8.72
N PHE A 142 11.70 1.24 9.68
CA PHE A 142 11.33 2.63 9.44
C PHE A 142 12.49 3.39 8.80
N MET A 143 12.24 4.03 7.64
CA MET A 143 13.26 4.72 6.84
C MET A 143 14.49 3.85 6.53
N GLY A 144 14.29 2.54 6.33
CA GLY A 144 15.31 1.57 5.94
C GLY A 144 16.31 1.16 7.03
N VAL A 145 16.41 1.90 8.14
CA VAL A 145 17.42 1.65 9.19
C VAL A 145 16.92 1.81 10.63
N GLY A 146 15.77 2.45 10.82
CA GLY A 146 15.25 2.79 12.13
C GLY A 146 14.58 1.61 12.86
N ARG A 147 13.66 1.96 13.77
CA ARG A 147 12.82 1.01 14.49
C ARG A 147 12.04 0.09 13.54
N PRO A 148 11.53 -1.07 14.01
CA PRO A 148 10.55 -1.84 13.25
C PRO A 148 9.34 -0.98 12.84
N LEU A 149 8.76 -1.26 11.67
CA LEU A 149 7.43 -0.81 11.30
C LEU A 149 6.43 -1.45 12.25
N LEU A 150 5.51 -0.62 12.76
CA LEU A 150 4.56 -1.04 13.78
C LEU A 150 3.27 -1.51 13.12
N PRO A 151 2.51 -2.42 13.76
CA PRO A 151 1.21 -2.82 13.27
C PRO A 151 0.26 -1.61 13.09
N PRO A 152 -0.69 -1.66 12.15
CA PRO A 152 -1.00 -2.80 11.28
C PRO A 152 -0.27 -2.77 9.93
N MET A 153 0.78 -1.97 9.76
CA MET A 153 1.46 -1.80 8.45
C MET A 153 1.88 -3.16 7.87
N PRO A 154 1.32 -3.61 6.72
CA PRO A 154 1.51 -4.98 6.22
C PRO A 154 2.78 -5.10 5.37
N TRP A 155 3.92 -4.70 5.95
CA TRP A 155 5.21 -4.67 5.26
C TRP A 155 5.65 -6.06 4.79
N GLU A 156 5.29 -7.15 5.48
CA GLU A 156 5.61 -8.52 5.05
C GLU A 156 4.92 -8.92 3.74
N VAL A 157 3.78 -8.30 3.44
CA VAL A 157 3.04 -8.52 2.19
C VAL A 157 3.62 -7.64 1.10
N TYR A 158 3.83 -6.35 1.37
CA TYR A 158 4.44 -5.42 0.42
C TYR A 158 5.88 -5.80 0.06
N GLY A 159 6.64 -6.28 1.04
CA GLY A 159 7.98 -6.81 0.92
C GLY A 159 8.08 -8.12 0.14
N LYS A 160 6.98 -8.64 -0.44
CA LYS A 160 6.97 -9.75 -1.42
C LYS A 160 6.73 -9.30 -2.86
N LYS A 161 6.39 -8.03 -3.10
CA LYS A 161 6.19 -7.47 -4.45
C LYS A 161 7.49 -7.55 -5.27
N THR A 162 7.42 -7.46 -6.60
CA THR A 162 8.64 -7.43 -7.41
C THR A 162 9.42 -6.13 -7.20
N ASP A 163 10.71 -6.11 -7.55
CA ASP A 163 11.48 -4.86 -7.46
C ASP A 163 10.90 -3.79 -8.39
N GLN A 164 10.38 -4.17 -9.56
CA GLN A 164 9.69 -3.24 -10.45
C GLN A 164 8.47 -2.62 -9.77
N ASP A 165 7.65 -3.42 -9.07
CA ASP A 165 6.49 -2.91 -8.35
C ASP A 165 6.88 -1.94 -7.23
N LEU A 166 7.90 -2.28 -6.43
CA LEU A 166 8.35 -1.42 -5.34
C LEU A 166 8.94 -0.10 -5.86
N LYS A 167 9.71 -0.16 -6.95
CA LYS A 167 10.23 1.03 -7.64
C LYS A 167 9.12 1.87 -8.23
N ALA A 168 8.09 1.24 -8.80
CA ALA A 168 6.92 1.92 -9.35
C ALA A 168 6.15 2.65 -8.24
N ILE A 169 5.90 1.99 -7.11
CA ILE A 169 5.30 2.63 -5.92
C ILE A 169 6.12 3.85 -5.52
N TYR A 170 7.44 3.71 -5.34
CA TYR A 170 8.31 4.83 -4.99
C TYR A 170 8.23 5.96 -6.01
N ALA A 171 8.33 5.65 -7.30
CA ALA A 171 8.23 6.63 -8.39
C ALA A 171 6.92 7.43 -8.32
N TYR A 172 5.78 6.75 -8.08
CA TYR A 172 4.50 7.43 -7.88
C TYR A 172 4.51 8.32 -6.63
N LEU A 173 4.93 7.80 -5.47
CA LEU A 173 4.97 8.57 -4.22
C LEU A 173 5.89 9.79 -4.30
N ILE A 174 6.96 9.75 -5.08
CA ILE A 174 7.83 10.91 -5.29
C ILE A 174 7.25 11.90 -6.32
N SER A 175 6.33 11.46 -7.18
CA SER A 175 5.70 12.31 -8.21
C SER A 175 4.52 13.15 -7.71
N ILE A 176 3.89 12.78 -6.59
CA ILE A 176 2.71 13.49 -6.07
C ILE A 176 3.07 14.81 -5.39
N LYS A 177 2.06 15.65 -5.14
CA LYS A 177 2.23 16.92 -4.45
C LYS A 177 2.76 16.71 -3.01
N PRO A 178 3.84 17.39 -2.59
CA PRO A 178 4.30 17.35 -1.21
C PRO A 178 3.27 18.01 -0.29
N ILE A 179 2.99 17.37 0.84
CA ILE A 179 2.11 17.90 1.89
C ILE A 179 2.90 17.91 3.19
N ASN A 180 3.05 19.09 3.79
CA ASN A 180 3.65 19.22 5.10
C ASN A 180 2.65 18.74 6.16
N ASN A 181 2.98 17.64 6.84
CA ASN A 181 2.20 17.07 7.94
C ASN A 181 3.11 16.29 8.87
N GLN A 182 3.42 16.86 10.04
CA GLN A 182 4.26 16.22 11.04
C GLN A 182 3.46 15.18 11.82
N VAL A 183 3.58 13.92 11.40
CA VAL A 183 2.98 12.79 12.12
C VAL A 183 3.64 12.63 13.50
N PRO A 184 2.86 12.38 14.58
CA PRO A 184 3.40 12.10 15.91
C PRO A 184 4.30 10.86 15.93
N GLN A 185 5.24 10.83 16.88
CA GLN A 185 6.02 9.61 17.12
C GLN A 185 5.14 8.54 17.78
N PRO A 186 5.36 7.24 17.48
CA PRO A 186 4.66 6.16 18.16
C PRO A 186 4.81 6.24 19.68
N THR A 187 3.74 5.90 20.38
CA THR A 187 3.73 5.85 21.85
C THR A 187 3.96 4.42 22.29
N PRO A 188 4.97 4.13 23.12
CA PRO A 188 5.21 2.78 23.62
C PRO A 188 4.15 2.36 24.66
N PRO A 189 3.92 1.04 24.87
CA PRO A 189 2.82 0.53 25.70
C PRO A 189 2.79 1.08 27.14
N ASP A 190 3.94 1.25 27.76
CA ASP A 190 4.11 1.77 29.12
C ASP A 190 3.55 3.19 29.29
N LYS A 191 3.58 3.99 28.23
CA LYS A 191 3.08 5.38 28.24
C LYS A 191 1.63 5.52 27.82
N VAL A 192 1.05 4.50 27.20
CA VAL A 192 -0.35 4.52 26.75
C VAL A 192 -1.32 4.64 27.93
N GLY A 193 -1.06 3.90 29.01
CA GLY A 193 -1.89 3.97 30.22
C GLY A 193 -1.93 5.38 30.83
N GLU A 194 -0.79 6.08 30.86
CA GLU A 194 -0.72 7.46 31.37
C GLU A 194 -1.45 8.47 30.48
N MET A 195 -1.45 8.26 29.16
CA MET A 195 -2.08 9.17 28.19
C MET A 195 -3.59 8.99 28.11
N LEU A 196 -4.08 7.75 28.24
CA LEU A 196 -5.50 7.43 28.12
C LEU A 196 -6.24 7.53 29.47
N ALA A 197 -5.58 7.34 30.61
CA ALA A 197 -6.19 7.50 31.94
C ALA A 197 -6.32 8.98 32.37
N LYS A 198 -5.69 9.92 31.65
CA LYS A 198 -5.77 11.37 31.92
C LYS A 198 -6.87 12.10 31.13
N LYS A 199 -7.76 11.36 30.47
CA LYS A 199 -8.95 11.89 29.80
C LYS A 199 -10.23 11.39 30.48
#